data_AF-A0A151H1Z9-F1
#
_entry.id   AF-A0A151H1Z9-F1
#
_cell.length_a   1.000
_cell.length_b   1.000
_cell.length_c   1.000
_cell.angle_alpha   90.00
_cell.angle_beta   90.00
_cell.angle_gamma   90.00
#
_symmetry.space_group_name_H-M   'P 1'
#
loop_
_entity.id
_entity.type
_entity.pdbx_description
1 polymer ?
#
loop_
_entity_poly.entity_id
_entity_poly.type
_entity_poly.pdbx_seq_one_letter_code
_entity_poly.pdbx_strand_id
1 'polypeptide(L)'
;MSRQTDFTWKQVAIELMLQYVKRTQGSFIENKGSALVFQYRDADPDFGSMQAKDLSNYLGELLFGYPVSVMSGKGYVEVKLRGVNKGHAVEKVLRKLSNLHGDVDFVLCVGDDR
;
A
#
# COMPACT_ATOMS: atom_id res chain seq x y z
N MET A 1 17.44 1.18 16.74
CA MET A 1 17.48 -0.07 15.96
C MET A 1 16.13 -0.23 15.27
N SER A 2 16.00 -0.06 13.94
CA SER A 2 14.79 -0.47 13.17
C SER A 2 14.78 0.00 11.69
N ARG A 3 15.84 -0.25 10.91
CA ARG A 3 15.73 -0.16 9.42
C ARG A 3 15.57 -1.53 8.74
N GLN A 4 15.61 -2.61 9.52
CA GLN A 4 15.65 -3.98 8.99
C GLN A 4 14.25 -4.63 8.90
N THR A 5 13.25 -4.05 9.57
CA THR A 5 11.86 -4.55 9.58
C THR A 5 11.04 -4.14 8.36
N ASP A 6 11.49 -3.17 7.57
CA ASP A 6 10.75 -2.67 6.40
C ASP A 6 10.91 -3.56 5.16
N PHE A 7 12.00 -4.34 5.09
CA PHE A 7 12.29 -5.21 3.95
C PHE A 7 11.66 -6.60 4.07
N THR A 8 11.34 -7.06 5.28
CA THR A 8 10.83 -8.43 5.49
C THR A 8 9.40 -8.60 5.00
N TRP A 9 8.48 -7.70 5.35
CA TRP A 9 7.08 -7.82 4.92
C TRP A 9 6.94 -7.66 3.40
N LYS A 10 7.73 -6.77 2.79
CA LYS A 10 7.73 -6.57 1.34
C LYS A 10 8.21 -7.80 0.58
N GLN A 11 9.25 -8.47 1.09
CA GLN A 11 9.76 -9.71 0.51
C GLN A 11 8.68 -10.81 0.54
N VAL A 12 8.00 -10.97 1.67
CA VAL A 12 6.90 -11.95 1.80
C VAL A 12 5.74 -11.61 0.85
N ALA A 13 5.32 -10.34 0.84
CA ALA A 13 4.23 -9.89 -0.01
C ALA A 13 4.55 -10.02 -1.51
N ILE A 14 5.75 -9.62 -1.94
CA ILE A 14 6.13 -9.66 -3.36
C ILE A 14 6.24 -11.10 -3.86
N GLU A 15 6.74 -12.02 -3.05
CA GLU A 15 6.81 -13.45 -3.40
C GLU A 15 5.42 -14.03 -3.68
N LEU A 16 4.43 -13.73 -2.81
CA LEU A 16 3.05 -14.15 -3.04
C LEU A 16 2.45 -13.45 -4.26
N MET A 17 2.57 -12.11 -4.36
CA MET A 17 2.01 -11.35 -5.47
C MET A 17 2.57 -11.82 -6.83
N LEU A 18 3.85 -12.18 -6.91
CA LEU A 18 4.47 -12.70 -8.14
C LEU A 18 3.85 -14.01 -8.60
N GLN A 19 3.39 -14.87 -7.68
CA GLN A 19 2.65 -16.07 -8.04
C GLN A 19 1.30 -15.73 -8.68
N TYR A 20 0.63 -14.69 -8.19
CA TYR A 20 -0.63 -14.21 -8.76
C TYR A 20 -0.44 -13.52 -10.10
N VAL A 21 0.64 -12.75 -10.28
CA VAL A 21 1.00 -12.16 -11.58
C VAL A 21 1.18 -13.25 -12.64
N LYS A 22 1.93 -14.31 -12.33
CA LYS A 22 2.21 -15.41 -13.27
C LYS A 22 0.97 -16.12 -13.79
N ARG A 23 -0.12 -16.11 -13.03
CA ARG A 23 -1.37 -16.81 -13.38
C ARG A 23 -2.55 -15.89 -13.69
N THR A 24 -2.33 -14.57 -13.70
CA THR A 24 -3.39 -13.58 -13.97
C THR A 24 -2.91 -12.65 -15.09
N GLN A 25 -3.23 -13.01 -16.33
CA GLN A 25 -2.83 -12.22 -17.51
C GLN A 25 -3.36 -10.78 -17.40
N GLY A 26 -2.53 -9.80 -17.73
CA GLY A 26 -2.87 -8.38 -17.61
C GLY A 26 -2.68 -7.81 -16.19
N SER A 27 -2.20 -8.60 -15.23
CA SER A 27 -1.85 -8.10 -13.91
C SER A 27 -0.34 -7.79 -13.77
N PHE A 28 -0.01 -6.91 -12.83
CA PHE A 28 1.38 -6.56 -12.50
C PHE A 28 1.51 -6.05 -11.06
N ILE A 29 2.75 -5.91 -10.59
CA ILE A 29 3.05 -5.34 -9.27
C ILE A 29 3.63 -3.93 -9.44
N GLU A 30 3.08 -2.98 -8.69
CA GLU A 30 3.58 -1.62 -8.57
C GLU A 30 4.17 -1.42 -7.17
N ASN A 31 5.42 -0.92 -7.09
CA ASN A 31 6.09 -0.62 -5.83
C ASN A 31 6.12 0.89 -5.58
N LYS A 32 5.28 1.36 -4.64
CA LYS A 32 5.13 2.78 -4.30
C LYS A 32 6.07 3.25 -3.18
N GLY A 33 7.12 2.49 -2.86
CA GLY A 33 8.07 2.82 -1.79
C GLY A 33 7.52 2.53 -0.38
N SER A 34 6.34 3.03 0.00
CA SER A 34 5.68 2.68 1.28
C SER A 34 4.61 1.58 1.17
N ALA A 35 4.32 1.14 -0.05
CA ALA A 35 3.31 0.14 -0.35
C ALA A 35 3.73 -0.75 -1.54
N LEU A 36 3.12 -1.94 -1.62
CA LEU A 36 3.13 -2.82 -2.78
C LEU A 36 1.68 -2.98 -3.25
N VAL A 37 1.46 -2.85 -4.55
CA VAL A 37 0.13 -2.92 -5.15
C VAL A 37 0.12 -3.99 -6.24
N PHE A 38 -0.75 -4.97 -6.11
CA PHE A 38 -1.11 -5.87 -7.21
C PHE A 38 -2.22 -5.22 -8.02
N GLN A 39 -1.93 -4.85 -9.27
CA GLN A 39 -2.86 -4.23 -10.21
C GLN A 39 -3.43 -5.32 -11.12
N TYR A 40 -4.76 -5.33 -11.31
CA TYR A 40 -5.46 -6.29 -12.18
C TYR A 40 -6.50 -5.61 -13.08
N ARG A 41 -6.39 -4.30 -13.30
CA ARG A 41 -7.34 -3.53 -14.13
C ARG A 41 -7.39 -3.98 -15.59
N ASP A 42 -6.27 -4.47 -16.11
CA ASP A 42 -6.14 -4.93 -17.49
C ASP A 42 -6.31 -6.46 -17.61
N ALA A 43 -6.66 -7.13 -16.51
CA ALA A 43 -7.03 -8.54 -16.51
C ALA A 43 -8.51 -8.70 -16.89
N ASP A 44 -8.89 -9.93 -17.22
CA ASP A 44 -10.31 -10.30 -17.32
C ASP A 44 -11.04 -9.91 -16.02
N PRO A 45 -12.18 -9.19 -16.07
CA PRO A 45 -12.80 -8.61 -14.87
C PRO A 45 -13.20 -9.65 -13.82
N ASP A 46 -13.75 -10.79 -14.26
CA ASP A 46 -14.26 -11.83 -13.37
C ASP A 46 -13.10 -12.64 -12.78
N PHE A 47 -12.18 -13.07 -13.65
CA PHE A 47 -11.00 -13.83 -13.23
C PHE A 47 -10.04 -12.98 -12.38
N GLY A 48 -9.79 -11.73 -12.78
CA GLY A 48 -8.96 -10.79 -12.02
C GLY A 48 -9.54 -10.50 -10.63
N SER A 49 -10.86 -10.31 -10.53
CA SER A 49 -11.53 -10.11 -9.24
C SER A 49 -11.49 -11.36 -8.36
N MET A 50 -11.65 -12.55 -8.93
CA MET A 50 -11.50 -13.83 -8.22
C MET A 50 -10.09 -13.97 -7.65
N GLN A 51 -9.08 -13.75 -8.50
CA GLN A 51 -7.67 -13.82 -8.12
C GLN A 51 -7.29 -12.78 -7.06
N ALA A 52 -7.81 -11.56 -7.18
CA ALA A 52 -7.58 -10.50 -6.21
C ALA A 52 -8.18 -10.82 -4.83
N LYS A 53 -9.38 -11.41 -4.79
CA LYS A 53 -10.03 -11.82 -3.55
C LYS A 53 -9.20 -12.89 -2.83
N ASP A 54 -8.75 -13.91 -3.55
CA ASP A 54 -7.90 -14.96 -2.99
C ASP A 54 -6.57 -14.38 -2.49
N LEU A 55 -5.90 -13.55 -3.32
CA LEU A 55 -4.65 -12.88 -2.95
C LEU A 55 -4.81 -12.07 -1.66
N SER A 56 -5.88 -11.29 -1.54
CA SER A 56 -6.14 -10.46 -0.36
C SER A 56 -6.30 -11.30 0.91
N ASN A 57 -6.96 -12.46 0.82
CA ASN A 57 -7.12 -13.37 1.96
C ASN A 57 -5.76 -13.93 2.40
N TYR A 58 -4.99 -14.48 1.46
CA TYR A 58 -3.68 -15.06 1.78
C TYR A 58 -2.66 -14.03 2.27
N LEU A 59 -2.66 -12.82 1.70
CA LEU A 59 -1.85 -11.72 2.24
C LEU A 59 -2.28 -11.35 3.66
N GLY A 60 -3.58 -11.36 3.96
CA GLY A 60 -4.10 -11.09 5.30
C GLY A 60 -3.59 -12.08 6.34
N GLU A 61 -3.57 -13.37 5.98
CA GLU A 61 -3.04 -14.43 6.84
C GLU A 61 -1.52 -14.36 6.99
N LEU A 62 -0.78 -14.29 5.88
CA LEU A 62 0.69 -14.25 5.88
C LEU A 62 1.25 -13.03 6.61
N LEU A 63 0.54 -11.90 6.54
CA LEU A 63 1.03 -10.62 7.05
C LEU A 63 0.38 -10.22 8.38
N PHE A 64 -0.39 -11.09 9.03
CA PHE A 64 -1.14 -10.77 10.25
C PHE A 64 -0.27 -10.15 11.37
N GLY A 65 0.95 -10.69 11.57
CA GLY A 65 1.89 -10.22 12.59
C GLY A 65 2.78 -9.04 12.17
N TYR A 66 2.69 -8.57 10.92
CA TYR A 66 3.51 -7.48 10.41
C TYR A 66 2.81 -6.12 10.61
N PRO A 67 3.57 -5.00 10.63
CA PRO A 67 3.01 -3.65 10.80
C PRO A 67 2.36 -3.13 9.51
N VAL A 68 1.60 -3.96 8.79
CA VAL A 68 0.98 -3.64 7.51
C VAL A 68 -0.53 -3.91 7.52
N SER A 69 -1.23 -3.28 6.59
CA SER A 69 -2.64 -3.51 6.30
C SER A 69 -2.79 -3.94 4.85
N VAL A 70 -3.62 -4.95 4.61
CA VAL A 70 -4.05 -5.38 3.27
C VAL A 70 -5.38 -4.72 2.96
N MET A 71 -5.51 -4.12 1.80
CA MET A 71 -6.72 -3.45 1.33
C MET A 71 -7.01 -3.86 -0.10
N SER A 72 -8.29 -4.03 -0.43
CA SER A 72 -8.73 -4.28 -1.79
C SER A 72 -9.54 -3.08 -2.30
N GLY A 73 -9.28 -2.68 -3.54
CA GLY A 73 -10.05 -1.66 -4.24
C GLY A 73 -10.39 -2.08 -5.67
N LYS A 74 -11.00 -1.18 -6.43
CA LYS A 74 -11.39 -1.48 -7.81
C LYS A 74 -10.16 -1.67 -8.69
N GLY A 75 -9.88 -2.92 -9.05
CA GLY A 75 -8.76 -3.28 -9.91
C GLY A 75 -7.41 -3.39 -9.21
N TYR A 76 -7.36 -3.37 -7.86
CA TYR A 76 -6.10 -3.58 -7.15
C TYR A 76 -6.24 -4.23 -5.76
N VAL A 77 -5.15 -4.83 -5.29
CA VAL A 77 -4.91 -5.21 -3.88
C VAL A 77 -3.64 -4.50 -3.42
N GLU A 78 -3.71 -3.76 -2.32
CA GLU A 78 -2.60 -2.99 -1.77
C GLU A 78 -2.19 -3.51 -0.39
N VAL A 79 -0.88 -3.64 -0.19
CA VAL A 79 -0.26 -3.86 1.12
C VAL A 79 0.56 -2.61 1.47
N LYS A 80 0.24 -1.98 2.59
CA LYS A 80 0.94 -0.76 3.06
C LYS A 80 1.19 -0.79 4.55
N LEU A 81 2.17 -0.01 5.01
CA LEU A 81 2.46 0.17 6.43
C LEU A 81 1.26 0.78 7.19
N ARG A 82 0.93 0.22 8.36
CA ARG A 82 -0.06 0.82 9.28
C ARG A 82 0.45 2.17 9.78
N GLY A 83 -0.46 3.14 9.88
CA GLY A 83 -0.13 4.49 10.37
C GLY A 83 0.67 5.36 9.40
N VAL A 84 1.04 4.84 8.23
CA VAL A 84 1.63 5.65 7.15
C VAL A 84 0.52 6.07 6.20
N ASN A 85 0.14 7.34 6.26
CA ASN A 85 -0.77 7.95 5.30
C ASN A 85 -0.40 9.42 5.06
N LYS A 86 -0.94 9.98 3.96
CA LYS A 86 -0.67 11.36 3.52
C LYS A 86 -1.00 12.37 4.64
N GLY A 87 -2.08 12.14 5.40
CA GLY A 87 -2.49 12.98 6.54
C GLY A 87 -1.47 13.03 7.68
N HIS A 88 -0.97 11.88 8.13
CA HIS A 88 0.06 11.80 9.18
C HIS A 88 1.38 12.45 8.72
N ALA A 89 1.71 12.35 7.43
CA ALA A 89 2.87 13.04 6.88
C ALA A 89 2.70 14.56 6.94
N VAL A 90 1.54 15.07 6.50
CA VAL A 90 1.20 16.50 6.57
C VAL A 90 1.22 17.01 8.01
N GLU A 91 0.63 16.28 8.96
CA GLU A 91 0.62 16.65 10.38
C GLU A 91 2.05 16.77 10.95
N LYS A 92 2.94 15.83 10.61
CA LYS A 92 4.36 15.90 11.00
C LYS A 92 5.07 17.12 10.42
N VAL A 93 4.79 17.44 9.15
CA VAL A 93 5.37 18.61 8.48
C VAL A 93 4.88 19.90 9.14
N LEU A 94 3.56 20.05 9.33
CA LEU A 94 2.97 21.24 9.95
C LEU A 94 3.51 21.47 11.37
N ARG A 95 3.57 20.42 12.20
CA ARG A 95 4.14 20.52 13.56
C ARG A 95 5.60 20.97 13.54
N LYS A 96 6.39 20.45 12.59
CA LYS A 96 7.79 20.84 12.44
C LYS A 96 7.92 22.30 12.00
N LEU A 97 7.07 22.78 11.10
CA LEU A 97 7.03 24.18 10.68
C LEU A 97 6.63 25.10 11.83
N SER A 98 5.57 24.76 12.57
CA SER A 98 5.15 25.50 13.77
C SER A 98 6.28 25.67 14.78
N ASN A 99 7.03 24.60 15.04
CA ASN A 99 8.16 24.64 15.98
C ASN A 99 9.34 25.50 15.51
N LEU A 100 9.54 25.65 14.20
CA LEU A 100 10.69 26.37 13.64
C LEU A 100 10.38 27.82 13.29
N HIS A 101 9.13 28.12 12.92
CA HIS A 101 8.76 29.39 12.28
C HIS A 101 7.50 30.04 12.90
N GLY A 102 6.91 29.44 13.94
CA GLY A 102 5.63 29.87 14.48
C GLY A 102 4.44 29.28 13.70
N ASP A 103 3.22 29.53 14.20
CA ASP A 103 2.01 28.89 13.68
C ASP A 103 1.76 29.20 12.19
N VAL A 104 1.30 28.18 11.47
CA VAL A 104 0.96 28.27 10.04
C VAL A 104 -0.37 29.01 9.87
N ASP A 105 -0.39 30.09 9.10
CA ASP A 105 -1.55 30.94 8.85
C ASP A 105 -2.33 30.57 7.56
N PHE A 106 -1.71 29.80 6.65
CA PHE A 106 -2.35 29.31 5.43
C PHE A 106 -1.88 27.89 5.05
N VAL A 107 -2.84 27.03 4.67
CA VAL A 107 -2.59 25.68 4.16
C VAL A 107 -3.43 25.43 2.91
N LEU A 108 -2.79 24.98 1.81
CA LEU A 108 -3.46 24.47 0.62
C LEU A 108 -3.09 23.00 0.43
N CYS A 109 -4.10 22.12 0.42
CA CYS A 109 -3.95 20.69 0.14
C CYS A 109 -4.85 20.33 -1.05
N VAL A 110 -4.27 19.73 -2.08
CA VAL A 110 -5.00 19.23 -3.27
C VAL A 110 -4.69 17.76 -3.46
N GLY A 111 -5.72 16.95 -3.71
CA GLY A 111 -5.59 15.52 -3.95
C GLY A 111 -6.61 15.07 -4.98
N ASP A 112 -6.18 14.14 -5.84
CA ASP A 112 -6.92 13.58 -6.96
C ASP A 112 -7.35 12.12 -6.71
N ASP A 113 -6.64 11.41 -5.84
CA ASP A 113 -7.01 10.10 -5.32
C ASP A 113 -8.09 10.18 -4.23
N ARG A 114 -8.97 9.17 -4.18
CA ARG A 114 -9.92 8.96 -3.07
C ARG A 114 -9.25 8.43 -1.81
#